data_AF-A0A940B3F5-F1
#
_entry.id   AF-A0A940B3F5-F1
#
_cell.length_a   1.000
_cell.length_b   1.000
_cell.length_c   1.000
_cell.angle_alpha   90.00
_cell.angle_beta   90.00
_cell.angle_gamma   90.00
#
_symmetry.space_group_name_H-M   'P 1'
#
loop_
_entity.id
_entity.type
_entity.pdbx_description
1 polymer ?
#
loop_
_entity_poly.entity_id
_entity_poly.type
_entity_poly.pdbx_seq_one_letter_code
_entity_poly.pdbx_strand_id
1 'polypeptide(L)'
;MATQEQIEALKIDENVFELTEDTELEYLVHFAAPFTGGDKCLVPKRTAFAPHSPMRGDALYMHLVDEYKEELLERMRAQVKVNYENLYTRLQGFSFFITEEQLKTLPLKFRSGSAERVLDIMRQLRSPVYPIFS
;
A
#
# COMPACT_ATOMS: atom_id res chain seq x y z
N MET A 1 3.09 -4.48 19.21
CA MET A 1 2.40 -4.16 17.95
C MET A 1 0.90 -4.26 18.22
N ALA A 2 0.07 -3.48 17.52
CA ALA A 2 -1.39 -3.61 17.62
C ALA A 2 -1.83 -5.03 17.23
N THR A 3 -2.82 -5.59 17.93
CA THR A 3 -3.39 -6.91 17.60
C THR A 3 -4.23 -6.82 16.32
N GLN A 4 -4.47 -7.97 15.68
CA GLN A 4 -5.33 -8.06 14.49
C GLN A 4 -6.72 -7.47 14.75
N GLU A 5 -7.33 -7.79 15.89
CA GLU A 5 -8.64 -7.26 16.31
C GLU A 5 -8.63 -5.73 16.47
N GLN A 6 -7.52 -5.17 16.98
CA GLN A 6 -7.36 -3.71 17.09
C GLN A 6 -7.25 -3.06 15.71
N ILE A 7 -6.52 -3.67 14.78
CA ILE A 7 -6.39 -3.17 13.41
C ILE A 7 -7.73 -3.20 12.68
N GLU A 8 -8.48 -4.30 12.81
CA GLU A 8 -9.82 -4.45 12.22
C GLU A 8 -10.82 -3.43 12.81
N ALA A 9 -10.75 -3.16 14.11
CA ALA A 9 -11.60 -2.17 14.77
C ALA A 9 -11.36 -0.72 14.27
N LEU A 10 -10.16 -0.41 13.76
CA LEU A 10 -9.85 0.91 13.19
C LEU A 10 -10.53 1.14 11.84
N LYS A 11 -11.02 0.07 11.18
CA LYS A 11 -11.72 0.13 9.90
C LYS A 11 -10.94 0.96 8.87
N ILE A 12 -9.65 0.65 8.76
CA ILE A 12 -8.69 1.42 7.97
C ILE A 12 -9.07 1.36 6.48
N ASP A 13 -9.58 0.21 6.05
CA ASP A 13 -10.05 -0.10 4.70
C ASP A 13 -11.27 0.74 4.26
N GLU A 14 -12.01 1.34 5.19
CA GLU A 14 -13.09 2.29 4.88
C GLU A 14 -12.56 3.65 4.35
N ASN A 15 -11.24 3.90 4.39
CA ASN A 15 -10.63 5.15 3.91
C ASN A 15 -10.13 5.02 2.47
N VAL A 16 -11.06 5.02 1.51
CA VAL A 16 -10.73 4.86 0.08
C VAL A 16 -10.36 6.20 -0.52
N PHE A 17 -9.26 6.25 -1.25
CA PHE A 17 -8.84 7.41 -2.03
C PHE A 17 -8.39 7.03 -3.44
N GLU A 18 -8.45 7.99 -4.35
CA GLU A 18 -8.01 7.86 -5.73
C GLU A 18 -6.92 8.89 -6.06
N LEU A 19 -6.03 8.53 -6.98
CA LEU A 19 -5.07 9.46 -7.57
C LEU A 19 -5.80 10.45 -8.49
N THR A 20 -5.52 11.75 -8.37
CA THR A 20 -6.12 12.76 -9.25
C THR A 20 -5.34 12.96 -10.55
N GLU A 21 -4.10 12.50 -10.60
CA GLU A 21 -3.23 12.50 -11.79
C GLU A 21 -2.35 11.24 -11.84
N ASP A 22 -1.73 10.99 -12.99
CA ASP A 22 -0.83 9.84 -13.16
C ASP A 22 0.38 10.03 -12.24
N THR A 23 0.64 9.06 -11.37
CA THR A 23 1.58 9.22 -10.27
C THR A 23 2.55 8.05 -10.22
N GLU A 24 3.85 8.32 -10.10
CA GLU A 24 4.84 7.27 -9.85
C GLU A 24 4.76 6.82 -8.39
N LEU A 25 4.49 5.53 -8.17
CA LEU A 25 4.42 4.92 -6.84
C LEU A 25 5.43 3.79 -6.70
N GLU A 26 6.02 3.70 -5.51
CA GLU A 26 6.83 2.56 -5.09
C GLU A 26 5.92 1.37 -4.75
N TYR A 27 6.39 0.17 -5.08
CA TYR A 27 5.72 -1.08 -4.72
C TYR A 27 6.74 -2.16 -4.37
N LEU A 28 6.29 -3.12 -3.57
CA LEU A 28 7.05 -4.32 -3.23
C LEU A 28 6.76 -5.44 -4.21
N VAL A 29 7.80 -6.19 -4.55
CA VAL A 29 7.72 -7.42 -5.34
C VAL A 29 7.96 -8.61 -4.43
N HIS A 30 6.96 -9.47 -4.31
CA HIS A 30 7.03 -10.66 -3.46
C HIS A 30 7.40 -11.87 -4.29
N PHE A 31 8.46 -12.56 -3.90
CA PHE A 31 8.88 -13.82 -4.48
C PHE A 31 8.68 -14.95 -3.48
N ALA A 32 8.51 -16.18 -3.97
CA ALA A 32 8.55 -17.39 -3.15
C ALA A 32 10.00 -17.71 -2.76
N ALA A 33 10.69 -16.76 -2.15
CA ALA A 33 12.10 -16.75 -1.76
C ALA A 33 12.25 -15.84 -0.52
N PRO A 34 13.34 -15.92 0.26
CA PRO A 34 13.61 -14.98 1.36
C PRO A 34 14.05 -13.60 0.84
N PHE A 35 13.42 -13.12 -0.24
CA PHE A 35 13.76 -11.89 -0.93
C PHE A 35 12.48 -11.18 -1.35
N THR A 36 12.40 -9.91 -0.97
CA THR A 36 11.38 -8.96 -1.43
C THR A 36 12.11 -7.86 -2.18
N GLY A 37 11.75 -7.67 -3.45
CA GLY A 37 12.25 -6.57 -4.27
C GLY A 37 11.43 -5.30 -4.04
N GLY A 38 11.96 -4.17 -4.51
CA GLY A 38 11.25 -2.90 -4.56
C GLY A 38 11.43 -2.27 -5.94
N ASP A 39 10.38 -1.67 -6.47
CA ASP A 39 10.42 -0.99 -7.76
C ASP A 39 9.40 0.16 -7.80
N LYS A 40 9.41 0.94 -8.88
CA LYS A 40 8.48 2.05 -9.13
C LYS A 40 7.70 1.80 -10.40
N CYS A 41 6.44 2.21 -10.41
CA CYS A 41 5.62 2.20 -11.61
C CYS A 41 4.76 3.46 -11.69
N LEU A 42 4.46 3.88 -12.93
CA LEU A 42 3.48 4.93 -13.17
C LEU A 42 2.08 4.34 -13.00
N VAL A 43 1.39 4.78 -11.95
CA VAL A 43 0.01 4.40 -11.67
C VAL A 43 -0.93 5.42 -12.30
N PRO A 44 -1.89 4.98 -13.15
CA PRO A 44 -2.82 5.89 -13.81
C PRO A 44 -3.69 6.66 -12.82
N LYS A 45 -4.05 7.90 -13.18
CA LYS A 45 -5.07 8.68 -12.47
C LYS A 45 -6.37 7.90 -12.35
N ARG A 46 -7.17 8.23 -11.33
CA ARG A 46 -8.42 7.57 -10.93
C ARG A 46 -8.26 6.16 -10.36
N THR A 47 -7.05 5.60 -10.34
CA THR A 47 -6.79 4.35 -9.60
C THR A 47 -7.06 4.57 -8.13
N ALA A 48 -7.94 3.76 -7.56
CA ALA A 48 -8.30 3.82 -6.15
C ALA A 48 -7.60 2.78 -5.29
N PHE A 49 -7.27 3.21 -4.07
CA PHE A 49 -6.60 2.43 -3.05
C PHE A 49 -7.38 2.48 -1.72
N ALA A 50 -7.30 1.39 -0.97
CA ALA A 50 -7.75 1.30 0.41
C ALA A 50 -6.57 0.83 1.28
N PRO A 51 -6.13 1.60 2.29
CA PRO A 51 -5.12 1.14 3.24
C PRO A 51 -5.71 0.03 4.12
N HIS A 52 -4.94 -1.00 4.47
CA HIS A 52 -5.48 -2.16 5.18
C HIS A 52 -4.69 -2.62 6.40
N SER A 53 -3.35 -2.58 6.37
CA SER A 53 -2.55 -3.04 7.51
C SER A 53 -1.24 -2.25 7.67
N PRO A 54 -0.70 -2.18 8.89
CA PRO A 54 0.61 -1.58 9.12
C PRO A 54 1.71 -2.36 8.40
N MET A 55 2.56 -1.62 7.66
CA MET A 55 3.78 -2.16 7.07
C MET A 55 4.97 -1.92 8.01
N ARG A 56 5.21 -0.65 8.34
CA ARG A 56 6.22 -0.18 9.29
C ARG A 56 5.71 1.13 9.91
N GLY A 57 6.40 1.65 10.93
CA GLY A 57 5.89 2.73 11.78
C GLY A 57 5.21 3.92 11.07
N ASP A 58 5.67 4.31 9.89
CA ASP A 58 5.16 5.45 9.12
C ASP A 58 4.42 5.06 7.82
N ALA A 59 4.12 3.76 7.60
CA ALA A 59 3.56 3.26 6.35
C ALA A 59 2.48 2.19 6.53
N LEU A 60 1.47 2.24 5.67
CA LEU A 60 0.39 1.26 5.55
C LEU A 60 0.47 0.54 4.21
N TYR A 61 0.21 -0.76 4.20
CA TYR A 61 -0.07 -1.48 2.96
C TYR A 61 -1.43 -1.07 2.40
N MET A 62 -1.55 -1.11 1.07
CA MET A 62 -2.76 -0.73 0.35
C MET A 62 -3.22 -1.83 -0.61
N HIS A 63 -4.53 -1.95 -0.72
CA HIS A 63 -5.19 -2.74 -1.76
C HIS A 63 -5.70 -1.82 -2.86
N LEU A 64 -5.56 -2.25 -4.12
CA LEU A 64 -6.27 -1.66 -5.24
C LEU A 64 -7.78 -1.93 -5.07
N VAL A 65 -8.63 -0.97 -5.39
CA VAL A 65 -10.09 -1.08 -5.24
C VAL A 65 -10.79 -1.37 -6.59
N ASP A 66 -10.25 -0.89 -7.72
CA ASP A 66 -10.95 -0.92 -9.02
C ASP A 66 -10.76 -2.22 -9.83
N GLU A 67 -11.62 -2.50 -10.81
CA GLU A 67 -11.55 -3.71 -11.66
C GLU A 67 -10.43 -3.67 -12.72
N TYR A 68 -9.90 -2.48 -13.05
CA TYR A 68 -8.82 -2.29 -14.03
C TYR A 68 -7.41 -2.66 -13.51
N LYS A 69 -7.32 -3.50 -12.48
CA LYS A 69 -6.07 -3.96 -11.87
C LYS A 69 -5.18 -4.70 -12.86
N GLU A 70 -5.77 -5.42 -13.82
CA GLU A 70 -5.04 -6.38 -14.65
C GLU A 70 -4.00 -5.70 -15.54
N GLU A 71 -4.32 -4.59 -16.22
CA GLU A 71 -3.37 -3.92 -17.10
C GLU A 71 -2.16 -3.36 -16.33
N LEU A 72 -2.40 -2.75 -15.16
CA LEU A 72 -1.33 -2.25 -14.31
C LEU A 72 -0.45 -3.41 -13.80
N LEU A 73 -1.06 -4.49 -13.32
CA LEU A 73 -0.33 -5.66 -12.84
C LEU A 73 0.49 -6.33 -13.95
N GLU A 74 -0.03 -6.42 -15.18
CA GLU A 74 0.72 -6.99 -16.31
C GLU A 74 1.93 -6.12 -16.68
N ARG A 75 1.79 -4.78 -16.66
CA ARG A 75 2.93 -3.87 -16.84
C ARG A 75 3.99 -4.08 -15.75
N MET A 76 3.58 -4.22 -14.49
CA MET A 76 4.50 -4.51 -13.38
C MET A 76 5.17 -5.88 -13.54
N ARG A 77 4.44 -6.93 -13.97
CA ARG A 77 5.01 -8.25 -14.26
C ARG A 77 6.07 -8.18 -15.37
N ALA A 78 5.81 -7.42 -16.42
CA ALA A 78 6.77 -7.23 -17.51
C ALA A 78 8.05 -6.55 -17.01
N GLN A 79 7.92 -5.54 -16.15
CA GLN A 79 9.06 -4.87 -15.52
C GLN A 79 9.84 -5.80 -14.60
N VAL A 80 9.17 -6.63 -13.78
CA VAL A 80 9.84 -7.64 -12.94
C VAL A 80 10.60 -8.66 -13.76
N LYS A 81 10.07 -9.09 -14.91
CA LYS A 81 10.77 -10.02 -15.79
C LYS A 81 12.12 -9.47 -16.27
N VAL A 82 12.21 -8.16 -16.45
CA VAL A 82 13.46 -7.47 -16.82
C VAL A 82 14.36 -7.28 -15.60
N ASN A 83 13.82 -6.73 -14.51
CA ASN A 83 14.62 -6.30 -13.35
C ASN A 83 15.04 -7.45 -12.43
N TYR A 84 14.29 -8.56 -12.45
CA TYR A 84 14.47 -9.73 -11.60
C TYR A 84 14.38 -11.03 -12.41
N GLU A 85 15.03 -11.08 -13.57
CA GLU A 85 14.96 -12.21 -14.52
C GLU A 85 15.09 -13.58 -13.84
N ASN A 86 16.10 -13.75 -12.98
CA ASN A 86 16.38 -15.00 -12.27
C ASN A 86 15.34 -15.38 -11.20
N LEU A 87 14.49 -14.45 -10.78
CA LEU A 87 13.47 -14.64 -9.75
C LEU A 87 12.05 -14.60 -10.31
N TYR A 88 11.85 -14.18 -11.56
CA TYR A 88 10.53 -13.99 -12.16
C TYR A 88 9.64 -15.23 -12.09
N THR A 89 10.19 -16.43 -12.29
CA THR A 89 9.43 -17.70 -12.19
C THR A 89 8.92 -17.99 -10.78
N ARG A 90 9.42 -17.28 -9.77
CA ARG A 90 9.03 -17.38 -8.36
C ARG A 90 8.17 -16.19 -7.92
N LEU A 91 7.74 -15.31 -8.83
CA LEU A 91 6.89 -14.16 -8.51
C LEU A 91 5.57 -14.63 -7.86
N GLN A 92 5.26 -14.10 -6.67
CA GLN A 92 4.03 -14.39 -5.92
C GLN A 92 3.03 -13.24 -5.99
N GLY A 93 3.51 -12.01 -6.11
CA GLY A 93 2.63 -10.86 -6.24
C GLY A 93 3.30 -9.54 -5.92
N PHE A 94 2.46 -8.53 -5.69
CA PHE A 94 2.86 -7.15 -5.47
C PHE A 94 2.12 -6.57 -4.29
N SER A 95 2.72 -5.60 -3.62
CA SER A 95 2.02 -4.78 -2.63
C SER A 95 2.39 -3.31 -2.80
N PHE A 96 1.37 -2.47 -2.85
CA PHE A 96 1.55 -1.04 -2.70
C PHE A 96 1.53 -0.68 -1.21
N PHE A 97 2.16 0.44 -0.89
CA PHE A 97 2.13 1.03 0.43
C PHE A 97 2.07 2.56 0.31
N ILE A 98 1.63 3.21 1.37
CA ILE A 98 1.63 4.67 1.46
C ILE A 98 2.24 5.10 2.79
N THR A 99 3.17 6.05 2.73
CA THR A 99 3.78 6.67 3.90
C THR A 99 3.00 7.90 4.36
N GLU A 100 3.24 8.37 5.59
CA GLU A 100 2.66 9.63 6.08
C GLU A 100 3.04 10.84 5.24
N GLU A 101 4.25 10.83 4.67
CA GLU A 101 4.71 11.90 3.78
C GLU A 101 3.93 11.85 2.47
N GLN A 102 3.86 10.69 1.84
CA GLN A 102 3.11 10.48 0.59
C GLN A 102 1.63 10.84 0.77
N LEU A 103 1.01 10.48 1.89
CA LEU A 103 -0.38 10.81 2.16
C LEU A 103 -0.64 12.33 2.21
N LYS A 104 0.38 13.14 2.51
CA LYS A 104 0.29 14.61 2.56
C LYS A 104 0.66 15.29 1.25
N THR A 105 1.50 14.66 0.43
CA THR A 105 2.09 15.28 -0.75
C THR A 105 1.54 14.74 -2.06
N LEU A 106 1.03 13.50 -2.07
CA LEU A 106 0.47 12.91 -3.27
C LEU A 106 -0.85 13.60 -3.65
N PRO A 107 -1.14 13.68 -4.97
CA PRO A 107 -2.35 14.28 -5.50
C PRO A 107 -3.53 13.31 -5.32
N LEU A 108 -4.13 13.32 -4.12
CA LEU A 108 -5.17 12.37 -3.71
C LEU A 108 -6.54 13.04 -3.59
N LYS A 109 -7.59 12.27 -3.90
CA LYS A 109 -8.97 12.60 -3.58
C LYS A 109 -9.61 11.45 -2.82
N PHE A 110 -10.13 11.70 -1.62
CA PHE A 110 -10.81 10.69 -0.83
C PHE A 110 -12.22 10.45 -1.37
N ARG A 111 -12.54 9.18 -1.68
CA ARG A 111 -13.91 8.70 -1.96
C ARG A 111 -14.67 8.50 -0.64
N SER A 112 -13.98 8.08 0.41
CA SER A 112 -14.50 7.92 1.77
C SER A 112 -13.39 8.12 2.80
N GLY A 113 -13.74 8.53 4.02
CA GLY A 113 -12.75 8.88 5.05
C GLY A 113 -12.01 10.18 4.74
N SER A 114 -10.80 10.34 5.28
CA SER A 114 -9.95 11.51 5.00
C SER A 114 -8.47 11.23 5.27
N ALA A 115 -7.59 12.08 4.74
CA ALA A 115 -6.16 12.01 5.01
C ALA A 115 -5.87 12.17 6.50
N GLU A 116 -6.57 13.07 7.19
CA GLU A 116 -6.42 13.30 8.63
C GLU A 116 -6.77 12.05 9.44
N ARG A 117 -7.85 11.34 9.05
CA ARG A 117 -8.24 10.08 9.70
C ARG A 117 -7.18 9.00 9.51
N VAL A 118 -6.65 8.83 8.29
CA VAL A 118 -5.59 7.85 8.04
C VAL A 118 -4.30 8.22 8.77
N LEU A 119 -3.91 9.50 8.81
CA LEU A 119 -2.76 9.96 9.60
C LEU A 119 -2.95 9.73 11.10
N ASP A 120 -4.16 9.92 11.62
CA ASP A 120 -4.48 9.63 13.02
C ASP A 120 -4.36 8.13 13.32
N ILE A 121 -4.89 7.28 12.44
CA ILE A 121 -4.72 5.82 12.51
C ILE A 121 -3.22 5.45 12.53
N MET A 122 -2.40 6.00 11.64
CA MET A 122 -0.95 5.74 11.61
C MET A 122 -0.26 6.17 12.91
N ARG A 123 -0.67 7.30 13.51
CA ARG A 123 -0.20 7.71 14.84
C ARG A 123 -0.62 6.76 15.95
N GLN A 124 -1.87 6.30 15.95
CA GLN A 124 -2.39 5.35 16.92
C GLN A 124 -1.61 4.03 16.88
N LEU A 125 -1.31 3.52 15.67
CA LEU A 125 -0.51 2.31 15.47
C LEU A 125 0.95 2.44 15.94
N ARG A 126 1.51 3.67 15.98
CA ARG A 126 2.85 3.95 16.54
C ARG A 126 2.86 4.11 18.06
N SER A 127 1.73 4.47 18.68
CA SER A 127 1.70 4.88 20.07
C SER A 127 1.84 3.68 21.03
N PRO A 128 2.73 3.75 22.04
CA PRO A 128 2.87 2.72 23.07
C PRO A 128 1.64 2.60 24.00
N VAL A 129 0.66 3.50 23.87
CA VAL A 129 -0.58 3.52 24.69
C VAL A 129 -1.56 2.41 24.29
N TYR A 130 -1.37 1.77 23.13
CA TYR A 130 -1.97 0.47 22.86
C TYR A 130 -1.06 -0.61 23.42
N PRO A 131 -1.48 -1.38 24.44
CA PRO A 131 -0.54 -2.20 25.18
C PRO A 131 0.01 -3.29 24.27
N ILE A 132 1.31 -3.17 24.02
CA ILE A 132 2.14 -4.24 23.49
C ILE A 132 2.36 -5.18 24.67
N PHE A 133 1.41 -6.07 24.94
CA PHE A 133 1.68 -7.17 25.86
C PHE A 133 2.55 -8.20 25.11
N SER A 134 3.78 -8.28 25.61
CA SER A 134 4.82 -9.27 25.33
C SER A 134 4.34 -10.71 25.46
#